data_AF-A0A4Q2FL34-F1
#
_entry.id   AF-A0A4Q2FL34-F1
#
_cell.length_a   1.000
_cell.length_b   1.000
_cell.length_c   1.000
_cell.angle_alpha   90.00
_cell.angle_beta   90.00
_cell.angle_gamma   90.00
#
_symmetry.space_group_name_H-M   'P 1'
#
loop_
_entity.id
_entity.type
_entity.pdbx_description
1 polymer ?
#
loop_
_entity_poly.entity_id
_entity_poly.type
_entity_poly.pdbx_seq_one_letter_code
_entity_poly.pdbx_strand_id
1 'polypeptide(L)'
;MGQRTVAGDLDAALTTIFRTPVRLRAAGRTDAGWHASGQVAHVDVPADALPNAYPRAGHVGDPEFLPLLRRLGRFLPADVRILDITRAPAGFDARFSALRRHYVY
;
A
#
# COMPACT_ATOMS: atom_id res chain seq x y z
N MET A 1 -7.83 9.33 22.18
CA MET A 1 -7.95 8.49 20.97
C MET A 1 -7.12 9.14 19.86
N GLY A 2 -6.37 8.35 19.09
CA GLY A 2 -5.55 8.88 18.00
C GLY A 2 -6.39 9.36 16.82
N GLN A 3 -5.94 10.41 16.12
CA GLN A 3 -6.58 10.87 14.89
C GLN A 3 -6.39 9.82 13.79
N ARG A 4 -7.40 9.66 12.93
CA ARG A 4 -7.33 8.79 11.74
C ARG A 4 -6.19 9.26 10.84
N THR A 5 -5.42 8.32 10.28
CA THR A 5 -4.34 8.61 9.32
C THR A 5 -4.43 7.68 8.13
N VAL A 6 -3.99 8.15 6.96
CA VAL A 6 -3.92 7.33 5.74
C VAL A 6 -3.02 6.09 5.94
N ALA A 7 -1.89 6.27 6.62
CA ALA A 7 -0.99 5.15 6.95
C ALA A 7 -1.67 4.11 7.86
N GLY A 8 -2.42 4.56 8.86
CA GLY A 8 -3.18 3.67 9.75
C GLY A 8 -4.27 2.89 9.04
N ASP A 9 -5.00 3.51 8.12
CA ASP A 9 -6.02 2.83 7.30
C ASP A 9 -5.38 1.75 6.41
N LEU A 10 -4.24 2.07 5.79
CA LEU A 10 -3.49 1.12 4.97
C LEU A 10 -2.93 -0.04 5.81
N ASP A 11 -2.33 0.22 6.96
CA ASP A 11 -1.82 -0.80 7.88
C ASP A 11 -2.93 -1.77 8.31
N ALA A 12 -4.09 -1.23 8.67
CA ALA A 12 -5.24 -2.03 9.09
C ALA A 12 -5.78 -2.89 7.95
N ALA A 13 -5.94 -2.31 6.75
CA ALA A 13 -6.43 -3.02 5.58
C ALA A 13 -5.45 -4.14 5.16
N LEU A 14 -4.15 -3.85 5.07
CA LEU A 14 -3.13 -4.82 4.68
C LEU A 14 -2.99 -5.94 5.72
N THR A 15 -2.99 -5.60 7.02
CA THR A 15 -2.97 -6.60 8.11
C THR A 15 -4.17 -7.55 8.00
N THR A 16 -5.34 -7.01 7.71
CA THR A 16 -6.57 -7.80 7.53
C THR A 16 -6.48 -8.74 6.33
N ILE A 17 -6.00 -8.23 5.18
CA ILE A 17 -5.90 -9.02 3.95
C ILE A 17 -4.84 -10.11 4.08
N PHE A 18 -3.64 -9.78 4.58
CA PHE A 18 -2.54 -10.73 4.72
C PHE A 18 -2.66 -11.67 5.92
N ARG A 19 -3.60 -11.39 6.84
CA ARG A 19 -3.84 -12.19 8.06
C ARG A 19 -2.62 -12.29 8.97
N THR A 20 -1.75 -11.30 8.92
CA THR A 20 -0.57 -11.15 9.76
C THR A 20 -0.29 -9.66 9.96
N PRO A 21 0.20 -9.23 11.14
CA PRO A 21 0.56 -7.84 11.37
C PRO A 21 1.60 -7.36 10.34
N VAL A 22 1.25 -6.33 9.59
CA VAL A 22 2.19 -5.65 8.69
C VAL A 22 2.21 -4.15 8.99
N ARG A 23 3.30 -3.50 8.57
CA ARG A 23 3.50 -2.05 8.73
C ARG A 23 4.06 -1.47 7.45
N LEU A 24 3.36 -0.45 6.95
CA LEU A 24 3.73 0.30 5.78
C LEU A 24 4.75 1.38 6.12
N ARG A 25 5.75 1.53 5.25
CA ARG A 25 6.75 2.60 5.29
C ARG A 25 6.57 3.50 4.07
N ALA A 26 6.11 4.73 4.30
CA ALA A 26 5.92 5.74 3.26
C ALA A 26 7.21 6.51 2.94
N ALA A 27 7.30 7.04 1.73
CA ALA A 27 8.42 7.86 1.28
C ALA A 27 8.54 9.16 2.07
N GLY A 28 7.41 9.79 2.41
CA GLY A 28 7.37 10.97 3.26
C GLY A 28 6.11 11.03 4.11
N ARG A 29 6.11 11.93 5.10
CA ARG A 29 4.91 12.31 5.85
C ARG A 29 4.23 13.49 5.17
N THR A 30 2.91 13.51 5.20
CA THR A 30 2.08 14.67 4.87
C THR A 30 1.36 15.13 6.13
N ASP A 31 1.15 16.44 6.26
CA ASP A 31 0.39 17.00 7.38
C ASP A 31 -1.12 16.82 7.17
N ALA A 32 -1.88 16.98 8.26
CA ALA A 32 -3.33 16.89 8.19
C ALA A 32 -3.90 17.94 7.22
N GLY A 33 -4.84 17.52 6.37
CA GLY A 33 -5.47 18.38 5.36
C GLY A 33 -4.71 18.49 4.03
N TRP A 34 -3.53 17.87 3.91
CA TRP A 34 -2.77 17.86 2.65
C TRP A 34 -3.11 16.63 1.81
N HIS A 35 -3.06 16.79 0.50
CA HIS A 35 -3.23 15.70 -0.46
C HIS A 35 -1.88 15.18 -0.95
N ALA A 36 -1.85 13.93 -1.39
CA ALA A 36 -0.71 13.37 -2.11
C ALA A 36 -1.22 12.58 -3.33
N SER A 37 -0.80 12.99 -4.52
CA SER A 37 -1.15 12.31 -5.78
C SER A 37 -0.15 11.22 -6.17
N GLY A 38 1.05 11.21 -5.58
CA GLY A 38 2.14 10.30 -5.92
C GLY A 38 2.94 9.80 -4.73
N GLN A 39 2.31 9.66 -3.55
CA GLN A 39 2.98 9.06 -2.39
C GLN A 39 3.35 7.61 -2.70
N VAL A 40 4.62 7.27 -2.48
CA VAL A 40 5.12 5.90 -2.60
C VAL A 40 5.27 5.31 -1.20
N ALA A 41 4.95 4.04 -1.05
CA ALA A 41 5.19 3.29 0.18
C ALA A 41 5.57 1.84 -0.13
N HIS A 42 6.19 1.18 0.84
CA HIS A 42 6.41 -0.26 0.79
C HIS A 42 5.95 -0.94 2.07
N VAL A 43 5.74 -2.24 1.98
CA VAL A 43 5.40 -3.12 3.10
C VAL A 43 6.11 -4.45 2.90
N ASP A 44 6.74 -4.94 3.97
CA ASP A 44 7.34 -6.27 3.98
C ASP A 44 6.26 -7.29 4.33
N VAL A 45 6.03 -8.27 3.46
CA VAL A 45 5.01 -9.31 3.63
C VAL A 45 5.70 -10.67 3.75
N PRO A 46 5.42 -11.44 4.82
CA PRO A 46 5.92 -12.81 4.94
C PRO A 46 5.54 -13.66 3.73
N ALA A 47 6.47 -14.52 3.27
CA ALA A 47 6.29 -15.31 2.05
C ALA A 47 5.07 -16.25 2.12
N ASP A 48 4.76 -16.76 3.31
CA ASP A 48 3.59 -17.59 3.62
C ASP A 48 2.27 -16.80 3.66
N ALA A 49 2.32 -15.50 3.89
CA ALA A 49 1.16 -14.61 3.85
C ALA A 49 0.88 -14.06 2.44
N LEU A 50 1.87 -13.99 1.56
CA LEU A 50 1.75 -13.45 0.20
C LEU A 50 0.63 -14.12 -0.64
N PRO A 51 0.39 -15.46 -0.55
CA PRO A 51 -0.74 -16.09 -1.24
C PRO A 51 -2.11 -15.45 -0.94
N ASN A 52 -2.29 -14.79 0.21
CA ASN A 52 -3.53 -14.11 0.57
C ASN A 52 -3.82 -12.85 -0.28
N ALA A 53 -2.84 -12.34 -1.03
CA ALA A 53 -3.04 -11.27 -2.01
C ALA A 53 -3.82 -11.75 -3.24
N TYR A 54 -3.83 -13.05 -3.52
CA TYR A 54 -4.34 -13.61 -4.76
C TYR A 54 -5.66 -14.38 -4.53
N PRO A 55 -6.55 -14.41 -5.53
CA PRO A 55 -7.69 -15.32 -5.51
C PRO A 55 -7.21 -16.76 -5.71
N ARG A 56 -8.02 -17.75 -5.29
CA ARG A 56 -7.72 -19.17 -5.50
C ARG A 56 -7.61 -19.56 -6.98
N ALA A 57 -8.30 -18.82 -7.85
CA ALA A 57 -8.21 -18.95 -9.30
C ALA A 57 -7.90 -17.56 -9.87
N GLY A 58 -6.71 -17.43 -10.47
CA GLY A 58 -6.34 -16.24 -11.22
C GLY A 58 -6.90 -16.27 -12.65
N HIS A 59 -7.01 -15.11 -13.28
CA HIS A 59 -7.24 -15.02 -14.71
C HIS A 59 -5.88 -14.91 -15.42
N VAL A 60 -5.68 -15.73 -16.45
CA VAL A 60 -4.48 -15.66 -17.28
C VAL A 60 -4.45 -14.30 -17.99
N GLY A 61 -3.36 -13.56 -17.84
CA GLY A 61 -3.15 -12.26 -18.47
C GLY A 61 -3.42 -11.04 -17.59
N ASP A 62 -4.01 -11.20 -16.40
CA ASP A 62 -4.17 -10.11 -15.45
C ASP A 62 -2.83 -9.74 -14.79
N PRO A 63 -2.59 -8.45 -14.48
CA PRO A 63 -1.46 -8.04 -13.64
C PRO A 63 -1.47 -8.74 -12.28
N GLU A 64 -0.30 -9.16 -11.80
CA GLU A 64 -0.11 -9.96 -10.57
C GLU A 64 -0.93 -9.43 -9.39
N PHE A 65 -0.85 -8.12 -9.11
CA PHE A 65 -1.51 -7.50 -7.96
C PHE A 65 -2.87 -6.87 -8.25
N LEU A 66 -3.44 -7.04 -9.46
CA LEU A 66 -4.77 -6.51 -9.78
C LEU A 66 -5.86 -6.97 -8.78
N PRO A 67 -5.88 -8.24 -8.32
CA PRO A 67 -6.86 -8.67 -7.32
C PRO A 67 -6.68 -7.94 -5.97
N LEU A 68 -5.44 -7.76 -5.54
CA LEU A 68 -5.12 -7.04 -4.29
C LEU A 68 -5.53 -5.57 -4.39
N LEU A 69 -5.23 -4.91 -5.51
CA LEU A 69 -5.63 -3.53 -5.79
C LEU A 69 -7.15 -3.36 -5.69
N ARG A 70 -7.91 -4.24 -6.35
CA ARG A 70 -9.39 -4.25 -6.29
C ARG A 70 -9.91 -4.48 -4.88
N ARG A 71 -9.27 -5.36 -4.12
CA ARG A 71 -9.66 -5.66 -2.74
C ARG A 71 -9.42 -4.46 -1.83
N LEU A 72 -8.23 -3.86 -1.89
CA LEU A 72 -7.89 -2.65 -1.14
C LEU A 72 -8.83 -1.50 -1.47
N GLY A 73 -9.21 -1.33 -2.74
CA GLY A 73 -10.20 -0.32 -3.15
C GLY A 73 -11.60 -0.46 -2.51
N ARG A 74 -11.93 -1.65 -1.98
CA ARG A 74 -13.17 -1.91 -1.22
C ARG A 74 -12.99 -1.79 0.30
N PHE A 75 -11.80 -2.09 0.81
CA PHE A 75 -11.48 -1.99 2.25
C PHE A 75 -11.18 -0.56 2.67
N LEU A 76 -10.56 0.22 1.78
CA LEU A 76 -10.14 1.57 2.07
C LEU A 76 -11.32 2.55 1.95
N PRO A 77 -11.32 3.60 2.79
CA PRO A 77 -12.29 4.68 2.68
C PRO A 77 -12.15 5.44 1.35
N ALA A 78 -13.21 6.14 0.95
CA ALA A 78 -13.31 6.74 -0.40
C ALA A 78 -12.22 7.79 -0.71
N ASP A 79 -11.61 8.37 0.33
CA ASP A 79 -10.54 9.38 0.26
C ASP A 79 -9.12 8.78 0.20
N VAL A 80 -8.98 7.45 0.22
CA VAL A 80 -7.70 6.75 0.05
C VAL A 80 -7.78 5.82 -1.15
N ARG A 81 -6.94 6.07 -2.15
CA ARG A 81 -6.86 5.25 -3.37
C ARG A 81 -5.42 4.79 -3.58
N ILE A 82 -5.27 3.49 -3.83
CA ILE A 82 -4.02 2.91 -4.33
C ILE A 82 -4.11 2.92 -5.86
N LEU A 83 -3.08 3.43 -6.51
CA LEU A 83 -3.02 3.55 -7.96
C LEU A 83 -2.38 2.32 -8.60
N ASP A 84 -1.32 1.79 -7.99
CA ASP A 84 -0.56 0.65 -8.49
C ASP A 84 0.13 -0.11 -7.36
N ILE A 85 0.44 -1.39 -7.60
CA ILE A 85 1.18 -2.27 -6.69
C ILE A 85 2.15 -3.12 -7.53
N THR A 86 3.42 -3.09 -7.16
CA THR A 86 4.48 -3.89 -7.79
C THR A 86 5.37 -4.53 -6.72
N ARG A 87 6.10 -5.59 -7.11
CA ARG A 87 7.20 -6.09 -6.29
C ARG A 87 8.29 -5.04 -6.20
N ALA A 88 8.70 -4.74 -4.96
CA ALA A 88 9.83 -3.88 -4.72
C ALA A 88 11.15 -4.64 -5.00
N PRO A 89 12.18 -3.98 -5.58
CA PRO A 89 13.52 -4.56 -5.63
C PRO A 89 14.04 -4.93 -4.25
N ALA A 90 14.94 -5.92 -4.18
CA ALA A 90 15.58 -6.29 -2.92
C ALA A 90 16.29 -5.07 -2.29
N GLY A 91 16.04 -4.84 -1.00
CA GLY A 91 16.61 -3.70 -0.27
C GLY A 91 15.97 -2.34 -0.55
N PHE A 92 14.87 -2.28 -1.31
CA PHE A 92 14.13 -1.03 -1.50
C PHE A 92 13.57 -0.49 -0.19
N ASP A 93 13.77 0.81 0.04
CA ASP A 93 13.09 1.53 1.12
C ASP A 93 12.48 2.81 0.53
N ALA A 94 11.15 2.92 0.56
CA ALA A 94 10.43 4.06 -0.01
C ALA A 94 10.95 5.43 0.48
N ARG A 95 11.45 5.52 1.72
CA ARG A 95 11.96 6.77 2.29
C ARG A 95 13.34 7.13 1.73
N PHE A 96 14.21 6.15 1.55
CA PHE A 96 15.62 6.37 1.17
C PHE A 96 15.91 6.15 -0.32
N SER A 97 15.13 5.29 -1.00
CA SER A 97 15.23 5.03 -2.44
C SER A 97 14.51 6.09 -3.29
N ALA A 98 13.76 7.02 -2.68
CA ALA A 98 13.15 8.13 -3.38
C ALA A 98 14.23 9.09 -3.93
N LEU A 99 14.40 9.12 -5.26
CA LEU A 99 15.39 9.99 -5.90
C LEU A 99 15.04 11.48 -5.80
N ARG A 100 13.74 11.83 -5.84
CA ARG A 100 13.21 13.20 -5.72
C ARG A 100 11.80 13.19 -5.14
N ARG A 101 11.38 14.32 -4.57
CA ARG A 101 9.99 14.59 -4.15
C ARG A 101 9.53 15.89 -4.80
N HIS A 102 8.28 15.93 -5.24
CA HIS A 102 7.68 17.11 -5.87
C HIS A 102 6.46 17.55 -5.07
N TYR A 103 6.39 18.84 -4.75
CA TYR A 103 5.28 19.45 -4.02
C TYR A 103 4.70 20.56 -4.88
N VAL A 104 3.37 20.55 -5.04
CA VAL A 104 2.62 21.63 -5.69
C VAL A 104 1.76 22.25 -4.60
N TYR A 105 1.80 23.58 -4.51
CA TYR A 105 1.04 24.38 -3.56
C TYR A 105 -0.12 25.05 -4.26
#